data_AF-A0A2W1JLX3-F1
#
_entry.id   AF-A0A2W1JLX3-F1
#
_cell.length_a   1.000
_cell.length_b   1.000
_cell.length_c   1.000
_cell.angle_alpha   90.00
_cell.angle_beta   90.00
_cell.angle_gamma   90.00
#
_symmetry.space_group_name_H-M   'P 1'
#
loop_
_entity.id
_entity.type
_entity.pdbx_description
1 polymer ?
#
loop_
_entity_poly.entity_id
_entity_poly.type
_entity_poly.pdbx_seq_one_letter_code
_entity_poly.pdbx_strand_id
1 'polypeptide(L)'
;MQEIWDRIEAGLAIHAPSIIPLLQPGASEEDIKNAETKLGIEFPEDVRESYRIHNGRLDEEGFLSGWTEFYSLEDIFRQWDIWREVLETEPLIDFQREIEGPIKPDLFNLRWIPLLGNGCGDHCCLDLDPSPEGQVGQVIVLIHDDLDMEVSAPSFRALLANFADELHAGTYTFSEEYGGLIAVTDLAEFQEEDRKYAQFMQQYPDQKQAHEAFYEYKRQKAKNH
;
A
#
# COMPACT_ATOMS: atom_id res chain seq x y z
N MET A 1 11.15 12.30 -12.45
CA MET A 1 10.35 11.08 -12.35
C MET A 1 10.94 9.96 -13.20
N GLN A 2 11.22 10.19 -14.50
CA GLN A 2 11.84 9.18 -15.38
C GLN A 2 13.04 8.46 -14.75
N GLU A 3 14.03 9.20 -14.26
CA GLU A 3 15.21 8.62 -13.61
C GLU A 3 14.87 7.74 -12.39
N ILE A 4 13.81 8.06 -11.65
CA ILE A 4 13.38 7.24 -10.51
C ILE A 4 12.80 5.92 -11.00
N TRP A 5 11.94 5.95 -12.03
CA TRP A 5 11.40 4.73 -12.63
C TRP A 5 12.48 3.88 -13.30
N ASP A 6 13.44 4.48 -13.99
CA ASP A 6 14.57 3.75 -14.56
C ASP A 6 15.36 3.00 -13.46
N ARG A 7 15.51 3.62 -12.28
CA ARG A 7 16.14 2.97 -11.12
C ARG A 7 15.27 1.87 -10.52
N ILE A 8 13.95 2.07 -10.43
CA ILE A 8 13.00 1.04 -9.97
C ILE A 8 13.06 -0.17 -10.91
N GLU A 9 12.91 0.02 -12.21
CA GLU A 9 13.00 -1.05 -13.21
C GLU A 9 14.34 -1.79 -13.14
N ALA A 10 15.45 -1.08 -12.98
CA ALA A 10 16.77 -1.69 -12.82
C ALA A 10 16.88 -2.52 -11.52
N GLY A 11 16.28 -2.05 -10.42
CA GLY A 11 16.21 -2.79 -9.16
C GLY A 11 15.33 -4.04 -9.28
N LEU A 12 14.13 -3.89 -9.87
CA LEU A 12 13.23 -5.00 -10.16
C LEU A 12 13.88 -6.04 -11.06
N ALA A 13 14.69 -5.65 -12.04
CA ALA A 13 15.38 -6.60 -12.92
C ALA A 13 16.35 -7.53 -12.16
N ILE A 14 16.85 -7.08 -11.00
CA ILE A 14 17.74 -7.85 -10.13
C ILE A 14 16.92 -8.71 -9.15
N HIS A 15 15.92 -8.12 -8.49
CA HIS A 15 15.26 -8.73 -7.33
C HIS A 15 13.94 -9.44 -7.65
N ALA A 16 13.22 -8.97 -8.67
CA ALA A 16 11.89 -9.45 -9.05
C ALA A 16 11.58 -9.20 -10.55
N PRO A 17 12.33 -9.81 -11.48
CA PRO A 17 12.20 -9.52 -12.91
C PRO A 17 10.83 -9.90 -13.50
N SER A 18 10.09 -10.79 -12.84
CA SER A 18 8.71 -11.16 -13.19
C SER A 18 7.71 -10.00 -13.07
N ILE A 19 8.02 -8.98 -12.27
CA ILE A 19 7.16 -7.80 -12.06
C ILE A 19 7.22 -6.82 -13.23
N ILE A 20 8.37 -6.69 -13.90
CA ILE A 20 8.56 -5.74 -15.01
C ILE A 20 7.49 -5.88 -16.10
N PRO A 21 7.19 -7.08 -16.65
CA PRO A 21 6.17 -7.21 -17.69
C PRO A 21 4.75 -6.91 -17.22
N LEU A 22 4.54 -6.79 -15.91
CA LEU A 22 3.25 -6.49 -15.30
C LEU A 22 3.03 -4.99 -15.13
N LEU A 23 4.08 -4.16 -15.19
CA LEU A 23 3.95 -2.71 -15.18
C LEU A 23 3.21 -2.27 -16.45
N GLN A 24 2.08 -1.59 -16.27
CA GLN A 24 1.29 -1.12 -17.40
C GLN A 24 2.02 -0.01 -18.14
N PRO A 25 1.83 0.13 -19.46
CA PRO A 25 2.32 1.30 -20.16
C PRO A 25 1.71 2.57 -19.58
N GLY A 26 2.41 3.68 -19.76
CA GLY A 26 1.96 4.99 -19.30
C GLY A 26 0.60 5.40 -19.87
N ALA A 27 -0.17 6.10 -19.04
CA ALA A 27 -1.45 6.71 -19.40
C ALA A 27 -1.25 7.92 -20.31
N SER A 28 -2.21 8.16 -21.20
CA SER A 28 -2.23 9.37 -22.01
C SER A 28 -2.69 10.60 -21.20
N GLU A 29 -2.42 11.82 -21.70
CA GLU A 29 -2.97 13.05 -21.10
C GLU A 29 -4.50 13.04 -21.03
N GLU A 30 -5.15 12.39 -21.99
CA GLU A 30 -6.60 12.25 -22.02
C GLU A 30 -7.09 11.33 -20.89
N ASP A 31 -6.41 10.20 -20.67
CA ASP A 31 -6.73 9.27 -19.58
C ASP A 31 -6.58 9.92 -18.21
N ILE A 32 -5.46 10.63 -18.00
CA ILE A 32 -5.19 11.37 -16.75
C ILE A 32 -6.27 12.43 -16.52
N LYS A 33 -6.59 13.23 -17.54
CA LYS A 33 -7.62 14.27 -17.43
C LYS A 33 -9.00 13.68 -17.18
N ASN A 34 -9.31 12.54 -17.78
CA ASN A 34 -10.57 11.83 -17.53
C ASN A 34 -10.65 11.33 -16.08
N ALA A 35 -9.56 10.81 -15.52
CA ALA A 35 -9.49 10.41 -14.11
C ALA A 35 -9.66 11.62 -13.17
N GLU A 36 -8.94 12.72 -13.41
CA GLU A 36 -9.10 14.00 -12.67
C GLU A 36 -10.56 14.49 -12.67
N THR A 37 -11.20 14.43 -13.85
CA THR A 37 -12.60 14.84 -14.01
C THR A 37 -13.55 13.95 -13.20
N LYS A 38 -13.35 12.63 -13.23
CA LYS A 38 -14.16 11.66 -12.49
C LYS A 38 -14.02 11.82 -10.97
N LEU A 39 -12.80 12.08 -10.50
CA LEU A 39 -12.47 12.24 -9.09
C LEU A 39 -12.77 13.65 -8.56
N GLY A 40 -12.94 14.65 -9.43
CA GLY A 40 -13.17 16.04 -9.04
C GLY A 40 -11.93 16.72 -8.44
N ILE A 41 -10.74 16.32 -8.90
CA ILE A 41 -9.44 16.80 -8.41
C ILE A 41 -8.53 17.21 -9.58
N GLU A 42 -7.40 17.82 -9.26
CA GLU A 42 -6.24 17.88 -10.15
C GLU A 42 -5.10 17.11 -9.48
N PHE A 43 -4.45 16.22 -10.23
CA PHE A 43 -3.30 15.49 -9.70
C PHE A 43 -2.09 16.43 -9.61
N PRO A 44 -1.31 16.36 -8.53
CA PRO A 44 0.03 16.94 -8.49
C PRO A 44 0.88 16.45 -9.66
N GLU A 45 1.77 17.31 -10.14
CA GLU A 45 2.54 17.02 -11.36
C GLU A 45 3.43 15.79 -11.23
N ASP A 46 3.95 15.47 -10.05
CA ASP A 46 4.74 14.25 -9.84
C ASP A 46 3.89 12.97 -10.01
N VAL A 47 2.64 12.97 -9.57
CA VAL A 47 1.69 11.89 -9.84
C VAL A 47 1.46 11.76 -11.34
N ARG A 48 1.16 12.86 -12.03
CA ARG A 48 0.98 12.87 -13.50
C ARG A 48 2.22 12.33 -14.22
N GLU A 49 3.41 12.82 -13.86
CA GLU A 49 4.69 12.36 -14.41
C GLU A 49 4.88 10.85 -14.24
N SER A 50 4.49 10.29 -13.09
CA SER A 50 4.60 8.85 -12.86
C SER A 50 3.58 8.05 -13.69
N TYR A 51 2.32 8.49 -13.73
CA TYR A 51 1.28 7.80 -14.50
C TYR A 51 1.52 7.87 -16.02
N ARG A 52 2.24 8.89 -16.52
CA ARG A 52 2.73 8.92 -17.91
C ARG A 52 3.79 7.86 -18.23
N ILE A 53 4.41 7.27 -17.21
CA ILE A 53 5.43 6.22 -17.37
C ILE A 53 4.77 4.86 -17.16
N HIS A 54 4.05 4.67 -16.05
CA HIS A 54 3.29 3.45 -15.77
C HIS A 54 1.90 3.75 -15.20
N ASN A 55 0.87 3.20 -15.84
CA ASN A 55 -0.52 3.29 -15.37
C ASN A 55 -0.88 2.15 -14.41
N GLY A 56 -0.16 2.06 -13.28
CA GLY A 56 -0.32 0.95 -12.36
C GLY A 56 0.32 -0.35 -12.85
N ARG A 57 -0.12 -1.47 -12.27
CA ARG A 57 0.34 -2.82 -12.59
C ARG A 57 -0.85 -3.73 -12.89
N LEU A 58 -0.63 -4.78 -13.68
CA LEU A 58 -1.55 -5.92 -13.82
C LEU A 58 -1.13 -6.96 -12.78
N ASP A 59 -2.05 -7.39 -11.90
CA ASP A 59 -1.87 -8.38 -10.81
C ASP A 59 -1.77 -7.77 -9.40
N GLU A 60 -2.18 -8.57 -8.41
CA GLU A 60 -2.31 -8.23 -6.97
C GLU A 60 -1.20 -8.92 -6.14
N GLU A 61 -0.03 -9.08 -6.74
CA GLU A 61 1.16 -9.68 -6.12
C GLU A 61 2.16 -8.60 -5.68
N GLY A 62 2.72 -8.74 -4.47
CA GLY A 62 3.62 -7.80 -3.79
C GLY A 62 4.49 -6.93 -4.73
N PHE A 63 4.44 -5.61 -4.54
CA PHE A 63 5.06 -4.62 -5.41
C PHE A 63 5.86 -3.55 -4.65
N LEU A 64 5.24 -2.42 -4.29
CA LEU A 64 5.92 -1.24 -3.77
C LEU A 64 5.93 -1.32 -2.25
N SER A 65 7.11 -1.45 -1.65
CA SER A 65 7.27 -1.47 -0.19
C SER A 65 6.27 -2.36 0.57
N GLY A 66 5.99 -3.55 0.03
CA GLY A 66 5.05 -4.52 0.61
C GLY A 66 3.58 -4.35 0.19
N TRP A 67 3.22 -3.25 -0.47
CA TRP A 67 1.91 -3.09 -1.10
C TRP A 67 1.74 -4.02 -2.29
N THR A 68 0.63 -4.74 -2.37
CA THR A 68 0.40 -5.74 -3.41
C THR A 68 -0.17 -5.15 -4.69
N GLU A 69 -0.84 -4.01 -4.60
CA GLU A 69 -1.49 -3.36 -5.72
C GLU A 69 -0.86 -1.99 -5.99
N PHE A 70 -0.55 -1.72 -7.25
CA PHE A 70 -0.32 -0.36 -7.75
C PHE A 70 -1.44 -0.02 -8.72
N TYR A 71 -2.37 0.83 -8.29
CA TYR A 71 -3.62 1.06 -9.00
C TYR A 71 -3.40 1.78 -10.32
N SER A 72 -4.04 1.26 -11.37
CA SER A 72 -4.25 2.03 -12.59
C SER A 72 -5.23 3.18 -12.29
N LEU A 73 -5.24 4.22 -13.13
CA LEU A 73 -6.21 5.32 -13.02
C LEU A 73 -7.68 4.85 -12.98
N GLU A 74 -7.98 3.71 -13.62
CA GLU A 74 -9.31 3.11 -13.56
C GLU A 74 -9.57 2.49 -12.18
N ASP A 75 -8.60 1.77 -11.62
CA ASP A 75 -8.72 1.14 -10.31
C ASP A 75 -8.77 2.17 -9.19
N ILE A 76 -8.00 3.26 -9.28
CA ILE A 76 -8.12 4.42 -8.37
C ILE A 76 -9.58 4.86 -8.32
N PHE A 77 -10.20 5.08 -9.48
CA PHE A 77 -11.59 5.51 -9.54
C PHE A 77 -12.51 4.45 -8.93
N ARG A 78 -12.30 3.15 -9.19
CA ARG A 78 -13.12 2.08 -8.61
C ARG A 78 -13.07 2.08 -7.08
N GLN A 79 -11.88 2.16 -6.50
CA GLN A 79 -11.72 2.20 -5.04
C GLN A 79 -12.34 3.46 -4.44
N TRP A 80 -12.10 4.61 -5.08
CA TRP A 80 -12.70 5.88 -4.68
C TRP A 80 -14.24 5.87 -4.76
N ASP A 81 -14.81 5.23 -5.79
CA ASP A 81 -16.25 5.11 -5.99
C ASP A 81 -16.91 4.29 -4.87
N ILE A 82 -16.24 3.23 -4.41
CA ILE A 82 -16.65 2.43 -3.24
C ILE A 82 -16.68 3.31 -2.00
N TRP A 83 -15.63 4.10 -1.75
CA TRP A 83 -15.60 5.02 -0.59
C TRP A 83 -16.70 6.08 -0.67
N ARG A 84 -16.98 6.61 -1.88
CA ARG A 84 -18.09 7.54 -2.09
C ARG A 84 -19.43 6.88 -1.75
N GLU A 85 -19.67 5.66 -2.22
CA GLU A 85 -20.90 4.92 -1.94
C GLU A 85 -21.05 4.68 -0.43
N VAL A 86 -19.99 4.28 0.27
CA VAL A 86 -20.00 4.11 1.74
C VAL A 86 -20.36 5.42 2.45
N LEU A 87 -19.74 6.54 2.08
CA LEU A 87 -20.04 7.87 2.63
C LEU A 87 -21.50 8.32 2.36
N GLU A 88 -22.11 7.89 1.26
CA GLU A 88 -23.48 8.25 0.88
C GLU A 88 -24.54 7.35 1.54
N THR A 89 -24.21 6.10 1.83
CA THR A 89 -25.18 5.06 2.25
C THR A 89 -25.11 4.71 3.72
N GLU A 90 -23.93 4.75 4.33
CA GLU A 90 -23.74 4.40 5.73
C GLU A 90 -23.89 5.63 6.64
N PRO A 91 -24.60 5.51 7.77
CA PRO A 91 -24.61 6.57 8.77
C PRO A 91 -23.20 6.68 9.35
N LEU A 92 -22.44 7.68 8.87
CA LEU A 92 -21.13 7.97 9.42
C LEU A 92 -21.28 8.20 10.92
N ILE A 93 -20.58 7.37 11.70
CA ILE A 93 -20.41 7.62 13.12
C ILE A 93 -19.73 8.99 13.21
N ASP A 94 -20.30 9.89 14.02
CA ASP A 94 -19.73 11.22 14.29
C ASP A 94 -18.39 11.02 15.02
N PHE A 95 -17.35 10.80 14.23
CA PHE A 95 -16.01 10.45 14.68
C PHE A 95 -15.24 11.74 14.90
N GLN A 96 -15.62 12.48 15.95
CA GLN A 96 -14.97 13.73 16.31
C GLN A 96 -13.69 13.42 17.08
N ARG A 97 -12.57 13.29 16.37
CA ARG A 97 -11.23 13.43 16.98
C ARG A 97 -10.73 14.86 16.79
N GLU A 98 -9.94 15.34 17.74
CA GLU A 98 -9.21 16.59 17.56
C GLU A 98 -8.21 16.43 16.41
N ILE A 99 -7.99 17.50 15.63
CA ILE A 99 -6.98 17.49 14.58
C ILE A 99 -5.62 17.48 15.28
N GLU A 100 -4.89 16.37 15.15
CA GLU A 100 -3.55 16.21 15.68
C GLU A 100 -2.61 15.85 14.53
N GLY A 101 -1.60 16.70 14.28
CA GLY A 101 -0.60 16.46 13.26
C GLY A 101 -1.10 16.67 11.82
N PRO A 102 -0.43 16.07 10.82
CA PRO A 102 -0.56 16.48 9.41
C PRO A 102 -1.78 15.91 8.66
N ILE A 103 -2.55 14.99 9.26
CA ILE A 103 -3.67 14.29 8.62
C ILE A 103 -4.97 14.73 9.28
N LYS A 104 -6.05 14.90 8.51
CA LYS A 104 -7.36 15.18 9.10
C LYS A 104 -7.91 13.93 9.80
N PRO A 105 -8.64 14.09 10.92
CA PRO A 105 -9.23 12.99 11.68
C PRO A 105 -10.50 12.39 11.02
N ASP A 106 -10.54 12.30 9.70
CA ASP A 106 -11.68 11.76 8.96
C ASP A 106 -11.63 10.22 8.94
N LEU A 107 -12.80 9.56 8.96
CA LEU A 107 -12.88 8.10 8.71
C LEU A 107 -12.68 7.80 7.21
N PHE A 108 -13.28 8.63 6.37
CA PHE A 108 -13.12 8.60 4.92
C PHE A 108 -13.11 10.04 4.39
N ASN A 109 -12.18 10.33 3.49
CA ASN A 109 -12.11 11.62 2.82
C ASN A 109 -11.91 11.40 1.30
N LEU A 110 -12.82 11.90 0.48
CA LEU A 110 -12.77 11.74 -0.98
C LEU A 110 -11.64 12.53 -1.65
N ARG A 111 -10.87 13.32 -0.88
CA ARG A 111 -9.62 13.95 -1.33
C ARG A 111 -8.39 13.11 -0.98
N TRP A 112 -8.55 11.98 -0.28
CA TRP A 112 -7.53 10.95 -0.17
C TRP A 112 -7.69 10.00 -1.34
N ILE A 113 -6.70 9.97 -2.23
CA ILE A 113 -6.79 9.24 -3.49
C ILE A 113 -5.95 7.96 -3.37
N PRO A 114 -6.56 6.77 -3.39
CA PRO A 114 -5.82 5.53 -3.21
C PRO A 114 -4.89 5.30 -4.40
N LEU A 115 -3.59 5.19 -4.15
CA LEU A 115 -2.57 4.90 -5.17
C LEU A 115 -2.10 3.45 -5.10
N LEU A 116 -2.00 2.91 -3.89
CA LEU A 116 -1.62 1.52 -3.63
C LEU A 116 -2.64 0.87 -2.69
N GLY A 117 -2.69 -0.46 -2.72
CA GLY A 117 -3.49 -1.23 -1.79
C GLY A 117 -2.92 -2.62 -1.54
N ASN A 118 -3.57 -3.34 -0.63
CA ASN A 118 -3.20 -4.70 -0.25
C ASN A 118 -4.27 -5.75 -0.58
N GLY A 119 -5.32 -5.39 -1.33
CA GLY A 119 -6.48 -6.25 -1.61
C GLY A 119 -7.37 -6.57 -0.40
N CYS A 120 -7.04 -6.06 0.79
CA CYS A 120 -7.72 -6.35 2.05
C CYS A 120 -8.26 -5.10 2.75
N GLY A 121 -8.27 -3.94 2.08
CA GLY A 121 -8.89 -2.70 2.56
C GLY A 121 -7.92 -1.64 3.09
N ASP A 122 -6.62 -1.94 3.18
CA ASP A 122 -5.61 -0.92 3.48
C ASP A 122 -5.16 -0.23 2.21
N HIS A 123 -4.91 1.07 2.32
CA HIS A 123 -4.55 1.89 1.18
C HIS A 123 -3.43 2.87 1.48
N CYS A 124 -2.49 2.99 0.54
CA CYS A 124 -1.54 4.09 0.49
C CYS A 124 -2.12 5.18 -0.41
N CYS A 125 -2.40 6.36 0.16
CA CYS A 125 -3.21 7.39 -0.48
C CYS A 125 -2.43 8.68 -0.67
N LEU A 126 -2.72 9.37 -1.78
CA LEU A 126 -2.36 10.77 -1.97
C LEU A 126 -3.35 11.65 -1.22
N ASP A 127 -2.87 12.42 -0.24
CA ASP A 127 -3.68 13.32 0.55
C ASP A 127 -3.74 14.72 -0.08
N LEU A 128 -4.89 15.07 -0.66
CA LEU A 128 -5.16 16.38 -1.26
C LEU A 128 -5.95 17.31 -0.33
N ASP A 129 -6.24 16.88 0.89
CA ASP A 129 -6.97 17.67 1.88
C ASP A 129 -6.38 17.46 3.30
N PRO A 130 -5.08 17.75 3.49
CA PRO A 130 -4.41 17.57 4.75
C PRO A 130 -4.91 18.56 5.81
N SER A 131 -4.44 18.38 7.04
CA SER A 131 -4.58 19.40 8.08
C SER A 131 -3.71 20.63 7.77
N PRO A 132 -3.85 21.74 8.53
CA PRO A 132 -2.94 22.90 8.41
C PRO A 132 -1.46 22.59 8.72
N GLU A 133 -1.16 21.49 9.40
CA GLU A 133 0.21 21.04 9.69
C GLU A 133 0.77 20.10 8.60
N GLY A 134 -0.09 19.62 7.69
CA GLY A 134 0.31 18.74 6.60
C GLY A 134 0.64 19.47 5.29
N GLN A 135 0.90 18.68 4.26
CA GLN A 135 1.26 19.15 2.93
C GLN A 135 0.33 18.54 1.88
N VAL A 136 -0.25 19.38 1.02
CA VAL A 136 -1.07 18.90 -0.10
C VAL A 136 -0.18 18.05 -1.02
N GLY A 137 -0.60 16.81 -1.26
CA GLY A 137 0.15 15.81 -2.01
C GLY A 137 1.07 14.93 -1.17
N GLN A 138 1.04 15.04 0.17
CA GLN A 138 1.66 14.04 1.03
C GLN A 138 1.04 12.66 0.80
N VAL A 139 1.80 11.61 1.06
CA VAL A 139 1.34 10.22 0.94
C VAL A 139 1.09 9.67 2.33
N ILE A 140 -0.11 9.18 2.56
CA ILE A 140 -0.57 8.64 3.84
C ILE A 140 -0.88 7.14 3.74
N VAL A 141 -0.75 6.42 4.84
CA VAL A 141 -1.23 5.04 4.96
C VAL A 141 -2.52 5.05 5.77
N LEU A 142 -3.56 4.43 5.22
CA LEU A 142 -4.82 4.18 5.88
C LEU A 142 -4.89 2.69 6.20
N ILE A 143 -4.85 2.35 7.49
CA ILE A 143 -5.09 0.99 7.99
C ILE A 143 -6.54 0.91 8.42
N HIS A 144 -7.34 0.10 7.72
CA HIS A 144 -8.80 0.11 7.88
C HIS A 144 -9.28 -0.43 9.24
N ASP A 145 -8.50 -1.33 9.85
CA ASP A 145 -8.88 -2.00 11.11
C ASP A 145 -8.55 -1.17 12.36
N ASP A 146 -7.43 -0.45 12.37
CA ASP A 146 -6.92 0.25 13.56
C ASP A 146 -7.18 1.77 13.54
N LEU A 147 -7.66 2.31 12.41
CA LEU A 147 -7.85 3.76 12.18
C LEU A 147 -6.59 4.59 12.46
N ASP A 148 -5.43 3.93 12.43
CA ASP A 148 -4.12 4.56 12.51
C ASP A 148 -3.76 5.09 11.12
N MET A 149 -3.33 6.35 11.11
CA MET A 149 -2.95 7.07 9.91
C MET A 149 -1.58 7.69 10.12
N GLU A 150 -0.69 7.48 9.17
CA GLU A 150 0.64 8.06 9.18
C GLU A 150 1.02 8.62 7.81
N VAL A 151 1.90 9.63 7.82
CA VAL A 151 2.50 10.16 6.60
C VAL A 151 3.71 9.28 6.26
N SER A 152 3.60 8.50 5.19
CA SER A 152 4.68 7.63 4.71
C SER A 152 5.72 8.42 3.89
N ALA A 153 5.28 9.43 3.13
CA ALA A 153 6.19 10.27 2.34
C ALA A 153 5.61 11.68 2.10
N PRO A 154 6.45 12.71 1.91
CA PRO A 154 5.98 14.07 1.63
C PRO A 154 5.44 14.28 0.21
N SER A 155 5.63 13.32 -0.69
CA SER A 155 5.13 13.35 -2.08
C SER A 155 5.21 11.95 -2.71
N PHE A 156 4.49 11.74 -3.82
CA PHE A 156 4.58 10.46 -4.54
C PHE A 156 5.97 10.27 -5.16
N ARG A 157 6.61 11.35 -5.61
CA ARG A 157 8.03 11.33 -6.00
C ARG A 157 8.94 10.83 -4.89
N ALA A 158 8.75 11.29 -3.65
CA ALA A 158 9.58 10.87 -2.53
C ALA A 158 9.34 9.39 -2.19
N LEU A 159 8.08 8.94 -2.22
CA LEU A 159 7.74 7.52 -2.04
C LEU A 159 8.48 6.63 -3.05
N LEU A 160 8.39 6.95 -4.34
CA LEU A 160 9.05 6.18 -5.40
C LEU A 160 10.58 6.25 -5.31
N ALA A 161 11.14 7.40 -4.92
CA ALA A 161 12.58 7.54 -4.73
C ALA A 161 13.09 6.66 -3.58
N ASN A 162 12.36 6.62 -2.46
CA ASN A 162 12.69 5.75 -1.33
C ASN A 162 12.61 4.26 -1.74
N PHE A 163 11.55 3.86 -2.44
CA PHE A 163 11.42 2.50 -2.95
C PHE A 163 12.57 2.11 -3.89
N ALA A 164 13.00 3.02 -4.76
CA ALA A 164 14.17 2.82 -5.60
C ALA A 164 15.44 2.63 -4.75
N ASP A 165 15.67 3.48 -3.75
CA ASP A 165 16.83 3.36 -2.85
C ASP A 165 16.84 2.01 -2.13
N GLU A 166 15.69 1.57 -1.62
CA GLU A 166 15.49 0.30 -0.93
C GLU A 166 15.75 -0.93 -1.83
N LEU A 167 15.21 -0.93 -3.06
CA LEU A 167 15.51 -1.98 -4.05
C LEU A 167 17.02 -2.12 -4.28
N HIS A 168 17.73 -1.01 -4.46
CA HIS A 168 19.18 -1.02 -4.70
C HIS A 168 20.01 -1.34 -3.44
N ALA A 169 19.45 -1.14 -2.25
CA ALA A 169 20.03 -1.58 -0.99
C ALA A 169 19.83 -3.08 -0.72
N GLY A 170 19.02 -3.77 -1.53
CA GLY A 170 18.71 -5.19 -1.37
C GLY A 170 17.82 -5.47 -0.16
N THR A 171 17.00 -4.51 0.25
CA THR A 171 16.03 -4.70 1.34
C THR A 171 14.87 -5.59 0.93
N TYR A 172 14.68 -5.81 -0.38
CA TYR A 172 13.61 -6.62 -0.95
C TYR A 172 14.12 -7.85 -1.70
N THR A 173 13.30 -8.89 -1.72
CA THR A 173 13.47 -10.09 -2.55
C THR A 173 12.12 -10.55 -3.10
N PHE A 174 12.12 -11.27 -4.20
CA PHE A 174 10.91 -11.96 -4.67
C PHE A 174 10.70 -13.26 -3.88
N SER A 175 9.46 -13.53 -3.47
CA SER A 175 9.01 -14.81 -2.92
C SER A 175 7.84 -15.34 -3.73
N GLU A 176 8.00 -16.51 -4.34
CA GLU A 176 6.88 -17.24 -4.96
C GLU A 176 5.87 -17.71 -3.91
N GLU A 177 6.35 -18.04 -2.70
CA GLU A 177 5.52 -18.53 -1.59
C GLU A 177 4.58 -17.44 -1.05
N TYR A 178 5.06 -16.20 -1.01
CA TYR A 178 4.30 -15.04 -0.52
C TYR A 178 3.81 -14.13 -1.66
N GLY A 179 3.88 -14.61 -2.91
CA GLY A 179 3.27 -13.96 -4.07
C GLY A 179 3.76 -12.54 -4.32
N GLY A 180 5.08 -12.32 -4.43
CA GLY A 180 5.62 -11.05 -4.91
C GLY A 180 6.88 -10.56 -4.22
N LEU A 181 7.13 -9.25 -4.34
CA LEU A 181 8.22 -8.58 -3.66
C LEU A 181 7.91 -8.46 -2.16
N ILE A 182 8.82 -8.95 -1.31
CA ILE A 182 8.72 -8.93 0.14
C ILE A 182 10.01 -8.38 0.74
N ALA A 183 9.90 -7.64 1.86
CA ALA A 183 11.09 -7.21 2.58
C ALA A 183 11.83 -8.44 3.13
N VAL A 184 13.16 -8.43 3.05
CA VAL A 184 14.00 -9.56 3.51
C VAL A 184 13.80 -9.83 5.00
N THR A 185 13.53 -8.79 5.79
CA THR A 185 13.18 -8.89 7.21
C THR A 185 11.87 -9.65 7.41
N ASP A 186 10.82 -9.26 6.70
CA ASP A 186 9.48 -9.82 6.84
C ASP A 186 9.47 -11.27 6.38
N LEU A 187 10.18 -11.57 5.29
CA LEU A 187 10.37 -12.94 4.82
C LEU A 187 11.02 -13.82 5.89
N ALA A 188 12.05 -13.32 6.57
CA ALA A 188 12.73 -14.08 7.62
C ALA A 188 11.80 -14.32 8.83
N GLU A 189 10.98 -13.34 9.19
CA GLU A 189 9.99 -13.44 10.25
C GLU A 189 8.88 -14.43 9.91
N PHE A 190 8.31 -14.36 8.70
CA PHE A 190 7.26 -15.29 8.24
C PHE A 190 7.78 -16.72 8.18
N GLN A 191 9.00 -16.93 7.66
CA GLN A 191 9.62 -18.26 7.66
C GLN A 191 9.92 -18.79 9.07
N GLU A 192 10.27 -17.93 10.03
CA GLU A 192 10.38 -18.34 11.43
C GLU A 192 9.02 -18.72 12.01
N GLU A 193 7.99 -17.94 11.70
CA GLU A 193 6.62 -18.18 12.14
C GLU A 193 6.08 -19.51 11.59
N ASP A 194 6.25 -19.78 10.30
CA ASP A 194 5.82 -21.02 9.65
C ASP A 194 6.55 -22.24 10.21
N ARG A 195 7.87 -22.13 10.45
CA ARG A 195 8.64 -23.17 11.15
C ARG A 195 8.09 -23.43 12.55
N LYS A 196 7.68 -22.39 13.26
CA LYS A 196 7.11 -22.50 14.59
C LYS A 196 5.73 -23.13 14.55
N TYR A 197 4.87 -22.71 13.62
CA TYR A 197 3.56 -23.31 13.42
C TYR A 197 3.67 -24.81 13.09
N ALA A 198 4.60 -25.20 12.21
CA ALA A 198 4.86 -26.60 11.89
C ALA A 198 5.31 -27.42 13.11
N GLN A 199 6.09 -26.84 14.04
CA GLN A 199 6.45 -27.51 15.30
C GLN A 199 5.22 -27.74 16.19
N PHE A 200 4.30 -26.78 16.30
CA PHE A 200 3.05 -26.97 17.02
C PHE A 200 2.19 -28.07 16.37
N MET A 201 2.08 -28.08 15.05
CA MET A 201 1.36 -29.14 14.32
C MET A 201 1.91 -30.55 14.57
N GLN A 202 3.19 -30.69 14.91
CA GLN A 202 3.80 -31.99 15.27
C GLN A 202 3.63 -32.36 16.76
N GLN A 203 3.47 -31.36 17.64
CA GLN A 203 3.38 -31.56 19.09
C GLN A 203 1.97 -31.92 19.56
N TYR A 204 0.95 -31.45 18.85
CA TYR A 204 -0.44 -31.64 19.24
C TYR A 204 -1.11 -32.76 18.41
N PRO A 205 -2.04 -33.50 19.02
CA PRO A 205 -2.64 -34.70 18.41
C PRO A 205 -3.62 -34.37 17.26
N ASP A 206 -4.11 -33.14 17.19
CA ASP A 206 -4.98 -32.66 16.14
C ASP A 206 -4.72 -31.18 15.80
N GLN A 207 -5.14 -30.80 14.59
CA GLN A 207 -4.90 -29.47 14.02
C GLN A 207 -5.55 -28.35 14.84
N LYS A 208 -6.70 -28.60 15.47
CA LYS A 208 -7.42 -27.57 16.23
C LYS A 208 -6.62 -27.21 17.49
N GLN A 209 -6.13 -28.20 18.22
CA GLN A 209 -5.30 -27.98 19.40
C GLN A 209 -3.97 -27.31 19.05
N ALA A 210 -3.34 -27.72 17.94
CA ALA A 210 -2.12 -27.08 17.45
C ALA A 210 -2.33 -25.59 17.15
N HIS A 211 -3.44 -25.26 16.46
CA HIS A 211 -3.79 -23.90 16.10
C HIS A 211 -4.08 -23.05 17.35
N GLU A 212 -4.94 -23.52 18.26
CA GLU A 212 -5.24 -22.79 19.50
C GLU A 212 -3.97 -22.49 20.32
N ALA A 213 -3.11 -23.48 20.49
CA ALA A 213 -1.86 -23.34 21.25
C ALA A 213 -0.87 -22.37 20.56
N PHE A 214 -0.78 -22.39 19.23
CA PHE A 214 0.07 -21.48 18.48
C PHE A 214 -0.38 -20.01 18.62
N TYR A 215 -1.69 -19.75 18.50
CA TYR A 215 -2.22 -18.39 18.68
C TYR A 215 -2.13 -17.91 20.13
N GLU A 216 -2.23 -18.80 21.12
CA GLU A 216 -1.90 -18.44 22.51
C GLU A 216 -0.44 -18.03 22.67
N TYR A 217 0.48 -18.76 22.06
CA TYR A 217 1.89 -18.40 22.03
C TYR A 217 2.12 -17.02 21.37
N LYS A 218 1.47 -16.73 20.23
CA LYS A 218 1.56 -15.41 19.58
C LYS A 218 1.07 -14.29 20.52
N ARG A 219 -0.09 -14.48 21.16
CA ARG A 219 -0.65 -13.52 22.12
C ARG A 219 0.28 -13.25 23.30
N GLN A 220 1.01 -14.26 23.78
CA GLN A 220 1.98 -14.09 24.87
C GLN A 220 3.25 -13.35 24.40
N LYS A 221 3.74 -13.64 23.20
CA LYS A 221 4.90 -12.93 22.61
C LYS A 221 4.61 -11.45 22.43
N ALA A 222 3.43 -11.10 21.91
CA ALA A 222 3.00 -9.72 21.67
C ALA A 222 2.85 -8.88 22.95
N LYS A 223 2.62 -9.51 24.12
CA LYS A 223 2.53 -8.81 25.42
C LYS A 223 3.88 -8.53 26.08
N ASN A 224 4.94 -9.16 25.59
CA ASN A 224 6.28 -9.10 26.19
C ASN A 224 7.27 -8.23 25.38
N HIS A 225 6.80 -7.60 24.31
CA HIS A 225 7.50 -6.57 23.53
C HIS A 225 6.77 -5.25 23.73
#